data_AF-A0A925WNF9-F1
#
_entry.id   AF-A0A925WNF9-F1
#
_cell.length_a   1.000
_cell.length_b   1.000
_cell.length_c   1.000
_cell.angle_alpha   90.00
_cell.angle_beta   90.00
_cell.angle_gamma   90.00
#
_symmetry.space_group_name_H-M   'P 1'
#
loop_
_entity.id
_entity.type
_entity.pdbx_description
1 polymer ?
#
loop_
_entity_poly.entity_id
_entity_poly.type
_entity_poly.pdbx_seq_one_letter_code
_entity_poly.pdbx_strand_id
1 'polypeptide(L)'
;MGKYLGPVKWLGGITLVMFGIALLFPAIRDSLFNEEARSAVLVQAVPFFGMFVGILLLFILLVIVVAMRFNGKLPYRAYRPVELTIIAGILVGVALLFQPLHFVGYKYGFLLVLASTIGFILWSHIVPRSAQHDAALPPITPVQHIIGMVVGIAIVAALTYSVATLNTPVEPYGVSRRVWASYTPERQADISAQVVSDFRNVELPFLLIFNLFPAIALYLLVREAAGMVTPHPAPATPRPAIIGST
;
A
#
# COMPACT_ATOMS: atom_id res chain seq x y z
N MET A 1 24.93 9.56 -8.53
CA MET A 1 23.61 9.54 -9.23
C MET A 1 23.72 9.16 -10.71
N GLY A 2 24.74 9.60 -11.46
CA GLY A 2 24.84 9.35 -12.92
C GLY A 2 24.74 7.87 -13.36
N LYS A 3 25.31 6.93 -12.59
CA LYS A 3 25.33 5.49 -12.93
C LYS A 3 23.94 4.86 -13.05
N TYR A 4 22.93 5.37 -12.35
CA TYR A 4 21.57 4.80 -12.33
C TYR A 4 20.59 5.52 -13.27
N LEU A 5 20.96 6.69 -13.78
CA LEU A 5 20.07 7.50 -14.62
C LEU A 5 19.79 6.83 -15.97
N GLY A 6 20.79 6.15 -16.54
CA GLY A 6 20.65 5.40 -17.79
C GLY A 6 19.60 4.29 -17.68
N PRO A 7 19.77 3.30 -16.77
CA PRO A 7 18.81 2.22 -16.59
C PRO A 7 17.39 2.71 -16.27
N VAL A 8 17.25 3.74 -15.43
CA VAL A 8 15.94 4.33 -15.08
C VAL A 8 15.24 4.91 -16.32
N LYS A 9 15.96 5.66 -17.16
CA LYS A 9 15.42 6.21 -18.41
C LYS A 9 15.00 5.11 -19.39
N TRP A 10 15.80 4.06 -19.51
CA TRP A 10 15.48 2.91 -20.37
C TRP A 10 14.25 2.15 -19.89
N LEU A 11 14.18 1.82 -18.60
CA LEU A 11 13.01 1.13 -18.02
C LEU A 11 11.75 1.98 -18.17
N GLY A 12 11.83 3.28 -17.86
CA GLY A 12 10.71 4.21 -18.04
C GLY A 12 10.28 4.32 -19.51
N GLY A 13 11.24 4.43 -20.43
CA GLY A 13 10.97 4.46 -21.88
C GLY A 13 10.27 3.20 -22.39
N ILE A 14 10.79 2.02 -22.05
CA ILE A 14 10.18 0.74 -22.44
C ILE A 14 8.78 0.61 -21.83
N THR A 15 8.60 1.00 -20.58
CA THR A 15 7.29 1.01 -19.91
C THR A 15 6.28 1.83 -20.70
N LEU A 16 6.63 3.06 -21.08
CA LEU A 16 5.75 3.94 -21.87
C LEU A 16 5.42 3.33 -23.23
N VAL A 17 6.39 2.69 -23.90
CA VAL A 17 6.16 1.99 -25.17
C VAL A 17 5.18 0.83 -24.98
N MET A 18 5.33 0.02 -23.93
CA MET A 18 4.44 -1.11 -23.65
C MET A 18 3.00 -0.65 -23.38
N PHE A 19 2.81 0.43 -22.60
CA PHE A 19 1.51 1.05 -22.41
C PHE A 19 0.94 1.61 -23.72
N GLY A 20 1.78 2.27 -24.53
CA GLY A 20 1.39 2.77 -25.84
C GLY A 20 0.89 1.66 -26.76
N ILE A 21 1.61 0.54 -26.83
CA ILE A 21 1.16 -0.65 -27.57
C ILE A 21 -0.15 -1.17 -26.99
N ALA A 22 -0.25 -1.38 -25.68
CA ALA A 22 -1.45 -1.94 -25.06
C ALA A 22 -2.71 -1.11 -25.33
N LEU A 23 -2.60 0.22 -25.29
CA LEU A 23 -3.73 1.14 -25.46
C LEU A 23 -4.07 1.43 -26.93
N LEU A 24 -3.06 1.52 -27.81
CA LEU A 24 -3.26 1.88 -29.22
C LEU A 24 -3.51 0.66 -30.10
N PHE A 25 -3.03 -0.52 -29.72
CA PHE A 25 -3.13 -1.73 -30.54
C PHE A 25 -4.57 -2.13 -30.89
N PRO A 26 -5.58 -2.04 -30.00
CA PRO A 26 -6.97 -2.32 -30.38
C PRO A 26 -7.45 -1.46 -31.55
N ALA A 27 -7.18 -0.15 -31.53
CA ALA A 27 -7.57 0.76 -32.60
C ALA A 27 -6.84 0.47 -33.93
N ILE A 28 -5.55 0.16 -33.86
CA ILE A 28 -4.74 -0.23 -35.03
C ILE A 28 -5.24 -1.57 -35.60
N ARG A 29 -5.54 -2.53 -34.72
CA ARG A 29 -6.02 -3.85 -35.11
C ARG A 29 -7.34 -3.77 -35.88
N ASP A 30 -8.26 -2.94 -35.39
CA ASP A 30 -9.60 -2.81 -35.96
C ASP A 30 -9.61 -2.08 -37.31
N SER A 31 -8.50 -1.44 -37.70
CA SER A 31 -8.33 -0.81 -39.00
C SER A 31 -7.52 -1.64 -40.01
N LEU A 32 -6.58 -2.48 -39.54
CA LEU A 32 -5.63 -3.17 -40.41
C LEU A 32 -5.93 -4.65 -40.67
N PHE A 33 -6.65 -5.35 -39.78
CA PHE A 33 -6.85 -6.80 -39.91
C PHE A 33 -8.27 -7.17 -40.37
N ASN A 34 -8.41 -8.30 -41.06
CA ASN A 34 -9.70 -8.91 -41.40
C ASN A 34 -10.31 -9.62 -40.18
N GLU A 35 -11.63 -9.89 -40.17
CA GLU A 35 -12.35 -10.49 -39.02
C GLU A 35 -11.71 -11.80 -38.53
N GLU A 36 -11.31 -12.68 -39.44
CA GLU A 36 -10.63 -13.94 -39.11
C GLU A 36 -9.31 -13.71 -38.36
N ALA A 37 -8.48 -12.78 -38.83
CA ALA A 37 -7.22 -12.42 -38.17
C ALA A 37 -7.42 -11.71 -36.83
N ARG A 38 -8.49 -10.92 -36.66
CA ARG A 38 -8.83 -10.29 -35.36
C ARG A 38 -9.23 -11.31 -34.30
N SER A 39 -9.83 -12.42 -34.71
CA SER A 39 -10.23 -13.51 -33.83
C SER A 39 -9.06 -14.41 -33.40
N ALA A 40 -7.90 -14.28 -34.05
CA ALA A 40 -6.72 -15.05 -33.69
C ALA A 40 -6.25 -14.74 -32.26
N VAL A 41 -6.08 -15.79 -31.46
CA VAL A 41 -5.69 -15.72 -30.03
C VAL A 41 -4.42 -14.87 -29.83
N LEU A 42 -3.43 -15.00 -30.72
CA LEU A 42 -2.19 -14.24 -30.63
C LEU A 42 -2.40 -12.73 -30.76
N VAL A 43 -3.33 -12.30 -31.63
CA VAL A 43 -3.64 -10.88 -31.83
C VAL A 43 -4.37 -10.32 -30.62
N GLN A 44 -5.26 -11.10 -29.99
CA GLN A 44 -5.93 -10.70 -28.74
C GLN A 44 -4.96 -10.65 -27.55
N ALA A 45 -3.90 -11.45 -27.56
CA ALA A 45 -2.91 -11.49 -26.49
C ALA A 45 -1.98 -10.27 -26.45
N VAL A 46 -1.77 -9.56 -27.58
CA VAL A 46 -0.86 -8.41 -27.64
C VAL A 46 -1.18 -7.31 -26.61
N PRO A 47 -2.42 -6.76 -26.53
CA PRO A 47 -2.70 -5.71 -25.56
C PRO A 47 -2.60 -6.21 -24.12
N PHE A 48 -3.00 -7.45 -23.86
CA PHE A 48 -2.83 -8.07 -22.54
C PHE A 48 -1.35 -8.19 -22.14
N PHE A 49 -0.50 -8.71 -23.02
CA PHE A 49 0.93 -8.86 -22.76
C PHE A 49 1.63 -7.51 -22.61
N GLY A 50 1.32 -6.53 -23.47
CA GLY A 50 1.83 -5.17 -23.35
C GLY A 50 1.46 -4.53 -22.02
N MET A 51 0.20 -4.68 -21.60
CA MET A 51 -0.29 -4.17 -20.31
C MET A 51 0.45 -4.85 -19.14
N PHE A 52 0.53 -6.18 -19.15
CA PHE A 52 1.20 -6.96 -18.11
C PHE A 52 2.69 -6.58 -17.98
N VAL A 53 3.45 -6.58 -19.09
CA VAL A 53 4.87 -6.19 -19.09
C VAL A 53 5.03 -4.73 -18.68
N GLY A 54 4.14 -3.83 -19.13
CA GLY A 54 4.13 -2.43 -18.73
C GLY A 54 4.01 -2.25 -17.21
N ILE A 55 3.05 -2.91 -16.56
CA ILE A 55 2.89 -2.88 -15.10
C ILE A 55 4.12 -3.46 -14.39
N LEU A 56 4.66 -4.57 -14.88
CA LEU A 56 5.84 -5.21 -14.30
C LEU A 56 7.06 -4.28 -14.34
N LEU A 57 7.34 -3.67 -15.49
CA LEU A 57 8.45 -2.72 -15.65
C LEU A 57 8.25 -1.45 -14.81
N LEU A 58 7.01 -0.95 -14.72
CA LEU A 58 6.65 0.17 -13.85
C LEU A 58 6.94 -0.17 -12.38
N PHE A 59 6.60 -1.38 -11.94
CA PHE A 59 6.86 -1.82 -10.58
C PHE A 59 8.36 -1.97 -10.29
N ILE A 60 9.14 -2.54 -11.21
CA ILE A 60 10.61 -2.60 -11.09
C ILE A 60 11.20 -1.19 -11.01
N LEU A 61 10.72 -0.27 -11.85
CA LEU A 61 11.14 1.13 -11.83
C LEU A 61 10.84 1.77 -10.46
N LEU A 62 9.66 1.55 -9.90
CA LEU A 62 9.30 2.01 -8.56
C LEU A 62 10.26 1.47 -7.50
N VAL A 63 10.57 0.17 -7.52
CA VAL A 63 11.54 -0.46 -6.60
C VAL A 63 12.91 0.22 -6.69
N ILE A 64 13.41 0.45 -7.90
CA ILE A 64 14.70 1.12 -8.12
C ILE A 64 14.67 2.55 -7.57
N VAL A 65 13.62 3.32 -7.86
CA VAL A 65 13.49 4.71 -7.40
C VAL A 65 13.46 4.76 -5.87
N VAL A 66 12.71 3.87 -5.23
CA VAL A 66 12.63 3.78 -3.76
C VAL A 66 13.98 3.35 -3.16
N ALA A 67 14.62 2.31 -3.70
CA ALA A 67 15.94 1.88 -3.25
C ALA A 67 16.99 3.00 -3.39
N MET A 68 17.03 3.69 -4.54
CA MET A 68 17.91 4.85 -4.75
C MET A 68 17.63 5.98 -3.76
N ARG A 69 16.35 6.19 -3.41
CA ARG A 69 15.95 7.25 -2.49
C ARG A 69 16.36 6.93 -1.05
N PHE A 70 16.18 5.69 -0.58
CA PHE A 70 16.26 5.35 0.84
C PHE A 70 17.47 4.48 1.27
N ASN A 71 18.19 3.85 0.34
CA ASN A 71 19.35 3.01 0.68
C ASN A 71 20.40 3.77 1.51
N GLY A 72 20.80 3.17 2.64
CA GLY A 72 21.77 3.69 3.59
C GLY A 72 21.29 4.90 4.41
N LYS A 73 20.06 5.37 4.20
CA LYS A 73 19.51 6.57 4.87
C LYS A 73 18.56 6.25 6.00
N LEU A 74 17.90 5.09 5.95
CA LEU A 74 16.88 4.71 6.91
C LEU A 74 17.52 4.01 8.12
N PRO A 75 17.28 4.46 9.36
CA PRO A 75 17.81 3.77 10.53
C PRO A 75 17.09 2.44 10.77
N TYR A 76 17.80 1.45 11.32
CA TYR A 76 17.29 0.10 11.56
C TYR A 76 16.08 0.08 12.50
N ARG A 77 16.05 0.99 13.49
CA ARG A 77 14.92 1.16 14.42
C ARG A 77 13.63 1.63 13.74
N ALA A 78 13.71 2.20 12.54
CA ALA A 78 12.57 2.50 11.67
C ALA A 78 12.30 1.34 10.71
N TYR A 79 13.38 0.79 10.13
CA TYR A 79 13.31 -0.27 9.13
C TYR A 79 12.58 -1.50 9.63
N ARG A 80 13.02 -2.03 10.78
CA ARG A 80 12.59 -3.31 11.29
C ARG A 80 11.11 -3.31 11.73
N PRO A 81 10.60 -2.31 12.46
CA PRO A 81 9.18 -2.29 12.81
C PRO A 81 8.25 -2.14 11.59
N VAL A 82 8.65 -1.41 10.55
CA VAL A 82 7.87 -1.32 9.31
C VAL A 82 7.83 -2.67 8.61
N GLU A 83 8.98 -3.34 8.48
CA GLU A 83 9.08 -4.69 7.94
C GLU A 83 8.19 -5.68 8.71
N LEU A 84 8.24 -5.65 10.04
CA LEU A 84 7.40 -6.50 10.88
C LEU A 84 5.91 -6.20 10.73
N THR A 85 5.53 -4.92 10.55
CA THR A 85 4.14 -4.54 10.29
C THR A 85 3.65 -5.11 8.96
N ILE A 86 4.50 -5.08 7.92
CA ILE A 86 4.20 -5.67 6.62
C ILE A 86 4.05 -7.20 6.74
N ILE A 87 4.98 -7.88 7.43
CA ILE A 87 4.91 -9.33 7.67
C ILE A 87 3.64 -9.68 8.45
N ALA A 88 3.31 -8.92 9.50
CA ALA A 88 2.08 -9.10 10.25
C ALA A 88 0.84 -8.95 9.35
N GLY A 89 0.85 -7.97 8.44
CA GLY A 89 -0.20 -7.80 7.43
C GLY A 89 -0.36 -9.02 6.53
N ILE A 90 0.75 -9.62 6.06
CA ILE A 90 0.73 -10.87 5.29
C ILE A 90 0.10 -11.99 6.13
N LEU A 91 0.57 -12.21 7.36
CA LEU A 91 0.09 -13.29 8.22
C LEU A 91 -1.39 -13.14 8.57
N VAL A 92 -1.83 -11.94 8.94
CA VAL A 92 -3.23 -11.63 9.24
C VAL A 92 -4.09 -11.77 7.99
N GLY A 93 -3.61 -11.29 6.84
CA GLY A 93 -4.32 -11.43 5.56
C GLY A 93 -4.50 -12.89 5.16
N VAL A 94 -3.46 -13.72 5.32
CA VAL A 94 -3.54 -15.17 5.09
C VAL A 94 -4.54 -15.81 6.05
N ALA A 95 -4.46 -15.49 7.34
CA ALA A 95 -5.40 -16.03 8.33
C ALA A 95 -6.86 -15.68 8.00
N LEU A 96 -7.11 -14.48 7.47
CA LEU A 96 -8.43 -14.02 7.02
C LEU A 96 -8.92 -14.73 5.75
N LEU A 97 -8.02 -15.00 4.80
CA LEU A 97 -8.34 -15.74 3.57
C LEU A 97 -8.80 -17.18 3.86
N PHE A 98 -8.24 -17.80 4.89
CA PHE A 98 -8.56 -19.17 5.30
C PHE A 98 -9.69 -19.26 6.35
N GLN A 99 -10.47 -18.19 6.57
CA GLN A 99 -11.70 -18.26 7.38
C GLN A 99 -12.89 -18.73 6.51
N PRO A 100 -13.39 -19.96 6.66
CA PRO A 100 -14.41 -20.53 5.76
C PRO A 100 -15.79 -19.86 5.87
N LEU A 101 -16.06 -19.09 6.93
CA LEU A 101 -17.40 -18.60 7.26
C LEU A 101 -17.55 -17.06 7.22
N HIS A 102 -16.51 -16.30 6.88
CA HIS A 102 -16.53 -14.84 6.98
C HIS A 102 -16.18 -14.15 5.64
N PHE A 103 -17.21 -13.83 4.84
CA PHE A 103 -17.03 -13.23 3.50
C PHE A 103 -16.24 -11.91 3.52
N VAL A 104 -16.48 -11.06 4.52
CA VAL A 104 -15.73 -9.80 4.72
C VAL A 104 -14.24 -10.09 4.92
N GLY A 105 -13.91 -11.14 5.67
CA GLY A 105 -12.53 -11.55 5.92
C GLY A 105 -11.84 -11.98 4.64
N TYR A 106 -12.54 -12.75 3.79
CA TYR A 106 -12.02 -13.15 2.48
C TYR A 106 -11.80 -11.95 1.54
N LYS A 107 -12.82 -11.07 1.39
CA LYS A 107 -12.79 -9.89 0.50
C LYS A 107 -11.58 -9.00 0.80
N TYR A 108 -11.38 -8.67 2.07
CA TYR A 108 -10.32 -7.75 2.46
C TYR A 108 -9.00 -8.48 2.74
N GLY A 109 -9.02 -9.72 3.24
CA GLY A 109 -7.83 -10.53 3.48
C GLY A 109 -6.97 -10.69 2.22
N PHE A 110 -7.61 -10.93 1.07
CA PHE A 110 -6.91 -10.93 -0.23
C PHE A 110 -6.16 -9.62 -0.49
N LEU A 111 -6.86 -8.48 -0.33
CA LEU A 111 -6.28 -7.16 -0.54
C LEU A 111 -5.14 -6.87 0.44
N LEU A 112 -5.27 -7.31 1.70
CA LEU A 112 -4.20 -7.17 2.70
C LEU A 112 -2.95 -7.92 2.29
N VAL A 113 -3.10 -9.19 1.89
CA VAL A 113 -1.97 -10.02 1.45
C VAL A 113 -1.33 -9.42 0.21
N LEU A 114 -2.13 -9.02 -0.78
CA LEU A 114 -1.64 -8.43 -2.01
C LEU A 114 -0.85 -7.15 -1.72
N ALA A 115 -1.44 -6.20 -0.98
CA ALA A 115 -0.80 -4.93 -0.64
C ALA A 115 0.45 -5.15 0.22
N SER A 116 0.39 -6.04 1.20
CA SER A 116 1.54 -6.33 2.09
C SER A 116 2.65 -7.05 1.34
N THR A 117 2.34 -7.92 0.37
CA THR A 117 3.35 -8.61 -0.46
C THR A 117 4.05 -7.63 -1.39
N ILE A 118 3.29 -6.74 -2.05
CA ILE A 118 3.87 -5.65 -2.85
C ILE A 118 4.74 -4.76 -1.98
N GLY A 119 4.23 -4.39 -0.79
CA GLY A 119 4.97 -3.62 0.21
C GLY A 119 6.25 -4.32 0.65
N PHE A 120 6.22 -5.63 0.87
CA PHE A 120 7.37 -6.44 1.27
C PHE A 120 8.43 -6.51 0.17
N ILE A 121 8.02 -6.73 -1.08
CA ILE A 121 8.94 -6.71 -2.23
C ILE A 121 9.58 -5.32 -2.31
N LEU A 122 8.82 -4.24 -2.20
CA LEU A 122 9.35 -2.89 -2.23
C LEU A 122 10.32 -2.61 -1.06
N TRP A 123 9.92 -2.99 0.16
CA TRP A 123 10.65 -2.71 1.40
C TRP A 123 11.95 -3.53 1.53
N SER A 124 11.95 -4.78 1.09
CA SER A 124 13.11 -5.68 1.12
C SER A 124 14.27 -5.20 0.25
N HIS A 125 14.02 -4.32 -0.73
CA HIS A 125 15.06 -3.73 -1.57
C HIS A 125 15.71 -2.48 -0.95
N ILE A 126 15.19 -2.01 0.20
CA ILE A 126 15.79 -0.92 0.95
C ILE A 126 16.85 -1.50 1.88
N VAL A 127 18.10 -1.07 1.71
CA VAL A 127 19.19 -1.41 2.62
C VAL A 127 19.21 -0.38 3.76
N PRO A 128 18.98 -0.78 5.03
CA PRO A 128 19.04 0.14 6.14
C PRO A 128 20.48 0.63 6.39
N ARG A 129 20.60 1.71 7.15
CA ARG A 129 21.89 2.21 7.64
C ARG A 129 22.54 1.17 8.57
N SER A 130 23.87 1.16 8.64
CA SER A 130 24.59 0.20 9.48
C SER A 130 24.34 0.45 10.98
N ALA A 131 24.29 -0.64 11.76
CA ALA A 131 24.00 -0.60 13.20
C ALA A 131 24.95 0.31 14.00
N GLN A 132 26.21 0.44 13.56
CA GLN A 132 27.19 1.33 14.21
C GLN A 132 26.77 2.81 14.14
N HIS A 133 26.20 3.25 13.02
CA HIS A 133 25.71 4.63 12.90
C HIS A 133 24.39 4.84 13.64
N ASP A 134 23.58 3.78 13.77
CA ASP A 134 22.33 3.86 14.50
C ASP A 134 22.52 4.01 16.02
N ALA A 135 23.62 3.46 16.56
CA ALA A 135 23.97 3.64 17.97
C ALA A 135 24.23 5.11 18.35
N ALA A 136 24.64 5.93 17.39
CA ALA A 136 24.87 7.36 17.58
C ALA A 136 23.59 8.21 17.42
N LEU A 137 22.46 7.60 17.05
CA LEU A 137 21.22 8.34 16.88
C LEU A 137 20.62 8.69 18.26
N PRO A 138 20.17 9.95 18.44
CA PRO A 138 19.51 10.33 19.67
C PRO A 138 18.16 9.63 19.82
N PRO A 139 17.67 9.51 21.07
CA PRO A 139 16.38 8.90 21.33
C PRO A 139 15.25 9.70 20.68
N ILE A 140 14.17 8.98 20.33
CA ILE A 140 12.97 9.60 19.75
C ILE A 140 12.31 10.46 20.82
N THR A 141 11.99 11.71 20.48
CA THR A 141 11.38 12.65 21.42
C THR A 141 9.86 12.48 21.46
N PRO A 142 9.18 12.89 22.55
CA PRO A 142 7.72 12.87 22.63
C PRO A 142 7.05 13.65 21.48
N VAL A 143 7.64 14.76 21.05
CA VAL A 143 7.15 15.58 19.93
C VAL A 143 7.13 14.76 18.63
N GLN A 144 8.18 13.98 18.36
CA GLN A 144 8.24 13.12 17.17
C GLN A 144 7.17 12.02 17.21
N HIS A 145 6.93 11.43 18.38
CA HIS A 145 5.83 10.47 18.57
C HIS A 145 4.46 11.11 18.30
N ILE A 146 4.22 12.33 18.78
CA ILE A 146 2.97 13.06 18.55
C ILE A 146 2.79 13.35 17.05
N ILE A 147 3.81 13.86 16.36
CA ILE A 147 3.75 14.14 14.92
C ILE A 147 3.43 12.86 14.15
N GLY A 148 4.16 11.78 14.44
CA GLY A 148 3.87 10.48 13.83
C GLY A 148 2.43 10.04 14.09
N MET A 149 1.94 10.18 15.32
CA MET A 149 0.60 9.73 15.72
C MET A 149 -0.50 10.53 15.00
N VAL A 150 -0.36 11.85 14.90
CA VAL A 150 -1.28 12.71 14.16
C VAL A 150 -1.36 12.27 12.69
N VAL A 151 -0.21 12.02 12.05
CA VAL A 151 -0.20 11.53 10.67
C VAL A 151 -0.79 10.13 10.56
N GLY A 152 -0.46 9.22 11.48
CA GLY A 152 -1.05 7.88 11.52
C GLY A 152 -2.57 7.92 11.60
N ILE A 153 -3.14 8.71 12.52
CA ILE A 153 -4.60 8.89 12.67
C ILE A 153 -5.21 9.49 11.40
N ALA A 154 -4.59 10.53 10.83
CA ALA A 154 -5.06 11.15 9.60
C ALA A 154 -5.12 10.15 8.44
N ILE A 155 -4.11 9.28 8.33
CA ILE A 155 -4.07 8.22 7.31
C ILE A 155 -5.16 7.17 7.54
N VAL A 156 -5.35 6.68 8.78
CA VAL A 156 -6.44 5.74 9.07
C VAL A 156 -7.78 6.34 8.68
N ALA A 157 -8.05 7.59 9.07
CA ALA A 157 -9.29 8.29 8.76
C ALA A 157 -9.48 8.44 7.25
N ALA A 158 -8.46 8.90 6.52
CA ALA A 158 -8.52 9.11 5.08
C ALA A 158 -8.74 7.80 4.31
N LEU A 159 -7.98 6.74 4.64
CA LEU A 159 -8.13 5.43 4.00
C LEU A 159 -9.48 4.80 4.33
N THR A 160 -9.92 4.86 5.58
CA THR A 160 -11.22 4.31 6.00
C THR A 160 -12.36 5.03 5.31
N TYR A 161 -12.33 6.37 5.28
CA TYR A 161 -13.33 7.16 4.57
C TYR A 161 -13.35 6.85 3.07
N SER A 162 -12.19 6.79 2.42
CA SER A 162 -12.07 6.49 1.00
C SER A 162 -12.65 5.10 0.67
N VAL A 163 -12.21 4.07 1.39
CA VAL A 163 -12.67 2.69 1.16
C VAL A 163 -14.16 2.54 1.52
N ALA A 164 -14.63 3.16 2.60
CA ALA A 164 -16.04 3.16 2.97
C ALA A 164 -16.91 3.82 1.90
N THR A 165 -16.47 4.94 1.33
CA THR A 165 -17.20 5.63 0.26
C THR A 165 -17.29 4.76 -1.00
N LEU A 166 -16.19 4.09 -1.37
CA LEU A 166 -16.15 3.20 -2.53
C LEU A 166 -16.95 1.90 -2.33
N ASN A 167 -17.20 1.49 -1.09
CA ASN A 167 -17.92 0.27 -0.73
C ASN A 167 -19.30 0.53 -0.13
N THR A 168 -19.77 1.78 -0.13
CA THR A 168 -21.09 2.10 0.41
C THR A 168 -22.13 1.30 -0.37
N PRO A 169 -22.99 0.52 0.31
CA PRO A 169 -23.97 -0.31 -0.38
C PRO A 169 -24.94 0.55 -1.19
N VAL A 170 -25.05 0.24 -2.48
CA VAL A 170 -25.98 0.87 -3.41
C VAL A 170 -26.94 -0.16 -3.97
N GLU A 171 -28.17 0.25 -4.26
CA GLU A 171 -29.13 -0.58 -4.99
C GLU A 171 -28.52 -1.05 -6.31
N PRO A 172 -28.68 -2.33 -6.69
CA PRO A 172 -29.57 -3.36 -6.12
C PRO A 172 -28.96 -4.26 -5.00
N TYR A 173 -28.03 -3.74 -4.19
CA TYR A 173 -27.45 -4.42 -3.01
C TYR A 173 -26.88 -5.82 -3.28
N GLY A 174 -26.19 -5.98 -4.41
CA GLY A 174 -25.59 -7.26 -4.82
C GLY A 174 -26.56 -8.24 -5.50
N VAL A 175 -27.83 -7.89 -5.66
CA VAL A 175 -28.84 -8.68 -6.38
C VAL A 175 -28.94 -8.18 -7.84
N SER A 176 -29.33 -9.03 -8.79
CA SER A 176 -29.57 -8.53 -10.17
C SER A 176 -30.72 -7.52 -10.19
N ARG A 177 -30.66 -6.48 -11.04
CA ARG A 177 -31.74 -5.47 -11.15
C ARG A 177 -33.10 -6.09 -11.45
N ARG A 178 -33.15 -7.15 -12.26
CA ARG A 178 -34.39 -7.87 -12.58
C ARG A 178 -35.00 -8.53 -11.35
N VAL A 179 -34.17 -9.19 -10.53
CA VAL A 179 -34.63 -9.82 -9.29
C VAL A 179 -35.02 -8.77 -8.26
N TRP A 180 -34.23 -7.69 -8.14
CA TRP A 180 -34.57 -6.55 -7.27
C TRP A 180 -35.93 -5.95 -7.60
N ALA A 181 -36.20 -5.68 -8.88
CA ALA A 181 -37.47 -5.15 -9.36
C ALA A 181 -38.66 -6.11 -9.18
N SER A 182 -38.40 -7.41 -8.97
CA SER A 182 -39.44 -8.41 -8.72
C SER A 182 -39.82 -8.54 -7.24
N TYR A 183 -39.03 -7.98 -6.32
CA TYR A 183 -39.32 -8.01 -4.89
C TYR A 183 -40.41 -7.01 -4.52
N THR A 184 -41.19 -7.35 -3.50
CA THR A 184 -42.16 -6.42 -2.91
C THR A 184 -41.43 -5.27 -2.22
N PRO A 185 -42.07 -4.09 -2.07
CA PRO A 185 -41.46 -2.95 -1.39
C PRO A 185 -40.98 -3.29 0.03
N GLU A 186 -41.71 -4.15 0.75
CA GLU A 186 -41.35 -4.61 2.09
C GLU A 186 -40.06 -5.42 2.06
N ARG A 187 -39.92 -6.35 1.10
CA ARG A 187 -38.70 -7.17 0.97
C ARG A 187 -37.49 -6.33 0.55
N GLN A 188 -37.69 -5.32 -0.30
CA GLN A 188 -36.63 -4.37 -0.66
C GLN A 188 -36.17 -3.56 0.56
N ALA A 189 -37.12 -3.09 1.38
CA ALA A 189 -36.82 -2.40 2.63
C ALA A 189 -36.03 -3.29 3.59
N ASP A 190 -36.43 -4.55 3.77
CA ASP A 190 -35.72 -5.51 4.63
C ASP A 190 -34.28 -5.76 4.17
N ILE A 191 -34.07 -6.01 2.87
CA ILE A 191 -32.74 -6.27 2.32
C ILE A 191 -31.85 -5.03 2.44
N SER A 192 -32.38 -3.84 2.10
CA SER A 192 -31.62 -2.60 2.22
C SER A 192 -31.21 -2.32 3.66
N ALA A 193 -32.12 -2.51 4.62
CA ALA A 193 -31.85 -2.33 6.04
C ALA A 193 -30.80 -3.32 6.54
N GLN A 194 -30.90 -4.59 6.15
CA GLN A 194 -29.93 -5.62 6.52
C GLN A 194 -28.54 -5.30 5.96
N VAL A 195 -28.41 -4.99 4.67
CA VAL A 195 -27.10 -4.73 4.04
C VAL A 195 -26.45 -3.46 4.60
N VAL A 196 -27.24 -2.41 4.85
CA VAL A 196 -26.73 -1.17 5.48
C VAL A 196 -26.29 -1.45 6.93
N SER A 197 -27.03 -2.28 7.66
CA SER A 197 -26.66 -2.72 9.01
C SER A 197 -25.35 -3.51 8.99
N ASP A 198 -25.21 -4.50 8.11
CA ASP A 198 -24.01 -5.33 7.99
C ASP A 198 -22.79 -4.48 7.61
N PHE A 199 -22.95 -3.55 6.68
CA PHE A 199 -21.90 -2.61 6.32
C PHE A 199 -21.44 -1.77 7.52
N ARG A 200 -22.37 -1.22 8.29
CA ARG A 200 -22.05 -0.36 9.45
C ARG A 200 -21.44 -1.13 10.62
N ASN A 201 -21.99 -2.30 10.91
CA ASN A 201 -21.66 -3.05 12.12
C ASN A 201 -20.52 -4.06 11.92
N VAL A 202 -20.26 -4.48 10.67
CA VAL A 202 -19.24 -5.49 10.34
C VAL A 202 -18.15 -4.89 9.46
N GLU A 203 -18.49 -4.32 8.30
CA GLU A 203 -17.48 -3.85 7.35
C GLU A 203 -16.72 -2.62 7.84
N LEU A 204 -17.40 -1.60 8.38
CA LEU A 204 -16.73 -0.37 8.82
C LEU A 204 -15.71 -0.59 9.96
N PRO A 205 -16.03 -1.31 11.06
CA PRO A 205 -15.03 -1.61 12.09
C PRO A 205 -13.88 -2.44 11.55
N PHE A 206 -14.17 -3.38 10.65
CA PHE A 206 -13.15 -4.18 9.99
C PHE A 206 -12.20 -3.29 9.16
N LEU A 207 -12.73 -2.36 8.36
CA LEU A 207 -11.94 -1.40 7.57
C LEU A 207 -11.06 -0.51 8.46
N LEU A 208 -11.57 -0.08 9.61
CA LEU A 208 -10.79 0.69 10.57
C LEU A 208 -9.55 -0.10 11.03
N ILE A 209 -9.74 -1.35 11.47
CA ILE A 209 -8.65 -2.23 11.91
C ILE A 209 -7.69 -2.52 10.76
N PHE A 210 -8.23 -2.80 9.58
CA PHE A 210 -7.48 -3.07 8.37
C PHE A 210 -6.54 -1.92 7.99
N ASN A 211 -7.03 -0.69 8.08
CA ASN A 211 -6.25 0.50 7.75
C ASN A 211 -5.20 0.87 8.81
N LEU A 212 -5.15 0.18 9.96
CA LEU A 212 -4.08 0.36 10.95
C LEU A 212 -2.72 -0.09 10.40
N PHE A 213 -2.65 -1.12 9.56
CA PHE A 213 -1.37 -1.63 9.03
C PHE A 213 -0.60 -0.55 8.24
N PRO A 214 -1.15 0.06 7.16
CA PRO A 214 -0.46 1.13 6.46
C PRO A 214 -0.24 2.38 7.33
N ALA A 215 -1.15 2.66 8.26
CA ALA A 215 -1.00 3.80 9.17
C ALA A 215 0.14 3.62 10.19
N ILE A 216 0.33 2.43 10.74
CA ILE A 216 1.45 2.10 11.64
C ILE A 216 2.77 2.26 10.89
N ALA A 217 2.84 1.75 9.65
CA ALA A 217 4.03 1.93 8.82
C ALA A 217 4.36 3.42 8.62
N LEU A 218 3.35 4.24 8.28
CA LEU A 218 3.55 5.68 8.12
C LEU A 218 3.87 6.41 9.42
N TYR A 219 3.24 6.05 10.54
CA TYR A 219 3.60 6.55 11.87
C TYR A 219 5.09 6.36 12.16
N LEU A 220 5.62 5.15 11.91
CA LEU A 220 7.02 4.80 12.15
C LEU A 220 7.97 5.61 11.25
N LEU A 221 7.61 5.82 9.99
CA LEU A 221 8.42 6.59 9.05
C LEU A 221 8.42 8.09 9.36
N VAL A 222 7.24 8.64 9.66
CA VAL A 222 7.05 10.07 9.89
C VAL A 222 7.70 10.50 11.20
N ARG A 223 7.59 9.70 12.27
CA ARG A 223 8.26 10.06 13.54
C ARG A 223 9.79 10.16 13.35
N GLU A 224 10.35 9.30 12.52
CA GLU A 224 11.80 9.29 12.25
C GLU A 224 12.21 10.44 11.32
N ALA A 225 11.40 10.73 10.30
CA ALA A 225 11.60 11.90 9.45
C ALA A 225 11.53 13.21 10.25
N ALA A 226 10.60 13.33 11.21
CA ALA A 226 10.51 14.48 12.11
C ALA A 226 11.77 14.65 12.98
N GLY A 227 12.44 13.54 13.33
CA GLY A 227 13.72 13.58 14.04
C GLY A 227 14.88 14.17 13.24
N MET A 228 14.80 14.17 11.91
CA MET A 228 15.80 14.81 11.05
C MET A 228 15.61 16.32 10.96
N VAL A 229 14.42 16.83 11.27
CA VAL A 229 14.06 18.26 11.15
C VAL A 229 14.12 18.98 12.49
N THR A 230 13.83 18.26 13.59
CA THR A 230 13.83 18.84 14.93
C THR A 230 15.25 19.02 15.46
N PRO A 231 15.66 20.23 15.87
CA PRO A 231 16.97 20.46 16.46
C PRO A 231 17.17 19.56 17.67
N HIS A 232 18.29 18.85 17.74
CA HIS A 232 18.63 18.14 18.96
C HIS A 232 19.07 19.15 20.02
N PRO A 233 18.54 19.05 21.25
CA PRO A 233 19.13 19.78 22.36
C PRO A 233 20.62 19.40 22.43
N ALA A 234 21.48 20.41 22.60
CA ALA A 234 22.92 20.19 22.68
C ALA A 234 23.20 19.08 23.71
N PRO A 235 24.14 18.16 23.42
CA PRO A 235 24.49 17.12 24.39
C PRO A 235 24.81 17.80 25.72
N ALA A 236 24.16 17.34 26.79
CA ALA A 236 24.42 17.87 28.12
C ALA A 236 25.93 17.78 28.37
N THR A 237 26.54 18.91 28.72
CA THR A 237 27.97 18.95 29.05
C THR A 237 28.24 17.86 30.09
N PRO A 238 29.24 16.97 29.87
CA PRO A 238 29.53 15.92 30.82
C PRO A 238 29.74 16.56 32.18
N ARG A 239 28.94 16.13 33.18
CA ARG A 239 29.12 16.60 34.56
C ARG A 239 30.58 16.35 34.91
N PRO A 240 31.33 17.36 35.38
CA PRO A 240 32.70 17.15 35.80
C PRO A 240 32.69 16.01 36.81
N ALA A 241 33.55 15.02 36.57
CA ALA A 241 33.73 13.92 37.49
C ALA A 241 34.01 14.55 38.86
N ILE A 242 33.18 14.26 39.86
CA ILE A 242 33.45 14.65 41.24
C ILE A 242 34.68 13.83 41.62
N ILE A 243 35.86 14.40 41.41
CA ILE A 243 37.11 13.86 41.92
C ILE A 243 36.99 14.04 43.43
N GLY A 244 36.58 12.98 44.12
CA GLY A 244 36.60 12.94 45.57
C GLY A 244 38.04 13.13 46.02
N SER A 245 38.34 14.28 46.60
CA SER A 245 39.53 14.47 47.42
C SER A 245 39.33 13.68 48.71
N THR A 246 40.08 12.61 48.85
CA THR A 246 40.34 11.92 50.13
C THR A 246 41.50 12.58 50.85
#